data_AF-A0A1T2L4X7-F1
#
_entry.id   AF-A0A1T2L4X7-F1
#
_cell.length_a   1.000
_cell.length_b   1.000
_cell.length_c   1.000
_cell.angle_alpha   90.00
_cell.angle_beta   90.00
_cell.angle_gamma   90.00
#
_symmetry.space_group_name_H-M   'P 1'
#
loop_
_entity.id
_entity.type
_entity.pdbx_description
1 polymer ?
#
loop_
_entity_poly.entity_id
_entity_poly.type
_entity_poly.pdbx_seq_one_letter_code
_entity_poly.pdbx_strand_id
1 'polypeptide(L)'
;MGGNNETEGVTKYRLDFQQAPLPQPALALQLEPWRQRLCALGLIGGNNPARYDGLGFGNLSHRIKPGSSDFVISGTQTGHLEKMGSEAYALVTLCDPASNTIRAQGETPPSSEAMTHAAIYSAAPGAQAVI
;
A
#
# COMPACT_ATOMS: atom_id res chain seq x y z
N MET A 1 -16.48 -2.00 28.64
CA MET A 1 -16.54 -2.50 27.25
C MET A 1 -15.60 -1.63 26.44
N GLY A 2 -14.35 -2.08 26.24
CA GLY A 2 -13.36 -1.33 25.48
C GLY A 2 -13.58 -1.57 24.01
N GLY A 3 -14.21 -0.63 23.31
CA GLY A 3 -14.22 -0.63 21.86
C GLY A 3 -12.81 -0.33 21.39
N ASN A 4 -12.15 -1.31 20.77
CA ASN A 4 -11.02 -1.02 19.89
C ASN A 4 -11.59 -0.24 18.70
N ASN A 5 -11.58 1.09 18.80
CA ASN A 5 -11.70 1.93 17.60
C ASN A 5 -10.38 1.75 16.85
N GLU A 6 -10.33 0.80 15.93
CA GLU A 6 -9.30 0.80 14.91
C GLU A 6 -9.53 2.03 14.03
N THR A 7 -8.68 3.04 14.19
CA THR A 7 -8.72 4.23 13.34
C THR A 7 -8.17 3.87 11.95
N GLU A 8 -9.04 3.93 10.95
CA GLU A 8 -8.67 3.76 9.55
C GLU A 8 -7.63 4.83 9.14
N GLY A 9 -6.67 4.48 8.28
CA GLY A 9 -5.64 5.41 7.82
C GLY A 9 -4.47 5.70 8.78
N VAL A 10 -4.46 5.17 10.01
CA VAL A 10 -3.30 5.27 10.90
C VAL A 10 -2.28 4.17 10.57
N THR A 11 -1.00 4.52 10.42
CA THR A 11 0.08 3.56 10.20
C THR A 11 0.15 2.58 11.37
N LYS A 12 -0.16 1.30 11.10
CA LYS A 12 -0.29 0.24 12.13
C LYS A 12 1.05 -0.38 12.55
N TYR A 13 2.16 0.02 11.92
CA TYR A 13 3.51 -0.52 12.11
C TYR A 13 4.55 0.57 12.32
N ARG A 14 5.70 0.19 12.90
CA ARG A 14 6.90 1.01 12.93
C ARG A 14 7.50 1.06 11.53
N LEU A 15 7.71 2.26 11.01
CA LEU A 15 8.21 2.44 9.65
C LEU A 15 9.67 2.95 9.68
N ASP A 16 10.57 2.17 9.09
CA ASP A 16 11.92 2.58 8.69
C ASP A 16 11.85 3.04 7.22
N PHE A 17 11.63 4.33 7.02
CA PHE A 17 11.38 4.91 5.68
C PHE A 17 12.57 5.69 5.16
N GLN A 18 13.01 5.33 3.97
CA GLN A 18 13.93 6.13 3.18
C GLN A 18 13.13 6.96 2.16
N GLN A 19 13.06 8.27 2.40
CA GLN A 19 12.45 9.17 1.42
C GLN A 19 13.40 9.40 0.24
N ALA A 20 13.08 8.80 -0.90
CA ALA A 20 13.86 8.84 -2.13
C ALA A 20 13.01 8.40 -3.32
N PRO A 21 13.39 8.74 -4.57
CA PRO A 21 12.70 8.24 -5.76
C PRO A 21 12.59 6.71 -5.74
N LEU A 22 11.49 6.19 -6.28
CA LEU A 22 11.24 4.75 -6.34
C LEU A 22 12.30 4.08 -7.25
N PRO A 23 13.03 3.03 -6.78
CA PRO A 23 14.10 2.40 -7.57
C PRO A 23 13.65 1.79 -8.91
N GLN A 24 12.37 1.44 -9.04
CA GLN A 24 11.79 0.80 -10.23
C GLN A 24 10.42 1.44 -10.56
N PRO A 25 10.40 2.68 -11.08
CA PRO A 25 9.16 3.43 -11.30
C PRO A 25 8.26 2.75 -12.34
N ALA A 26 8.85 2.02 -13.31
CA ALA A 26 8.10 1.31 -14.34
C ALA A 26 7.09 0.29 -13.78
N LEU A 27 7.44 -0.42 -12.69
CA LEU A 27 6.51 -1.40 -12.08
C LEU A 27 5.33 -0.68 -11.41
N ALA A 28 5.58 0.43 -10.73
CA ALA A 28 4.50 1.25 -10.16
C ALA A 28 3.56 1.79 -11.25
N LEU A 29 4.11 2.23 -12.39
CA LEU A 29 3.31 2.72 -13.51
C LEU A 29 2.47 1.62 -14.17
N GLN A 30 2.85 0.35 -14.06
CA GLN A 30 2.02 -0.78 -14.50
C GLN A 30 0.82 -1.03 -13.58
N LEU A 31 0.87 -0.60 -12.31
CA LEU A 31 -0.24 -0.72 -11.37
C LEU A 31 -1.31 0.35 -11.58
N GLU A 32 -0.94 1.51 -12.12
CA GLU A 32 -1.85 2.65 -12.24
C GLU A 32 -3.11 2.36 -13.09
N PRO A 33 -3.05 1.69 -14.25
CA PRO A 33 -4.27 1.33 -15.00
C PRO A 33 -5.23 0.44 -14.20
N TRP A 34 -4.70 -0.46 -13.37
CA TRP A 34 -5.50 -1.31 -12.49
C TRP A 34 -6.12 -0.49 -11.36
N ARG A 35 -5.33 0.39 -10.74
CA ARG A 35 -5.82 1.31 -9.71
C ARG A 35 -6.96 2.18 -10.24
N GLN A 36 -6.83 2.75 -11.44
CA GLN A 36 -7.88 3.55 -12.07
C GLN A 36 -9.16 2.75 -12.28
N ARG A 37 -9.04 1.48 -12.69
CA ARG A 37 -10.20 0.58 -12.83
C ARG A 37 -10.86 0.31 -11.49
N LEU A 38 -10.09 0.05 -10.44
CA LEU A 38 -10.59 -0.17 -9.08
C LEU A 38 -11.25 1.11 -8.51
N CYS A 39 -10.73 2.29 -8.84
CA CYS A 39 -11.35 3.57 -8.48
C CYS A 39 -12.70 3.76 -9.18
N ALA A 40 -12.77 3.48 -10.48
CA ALA A 40 -14.02 3.53 -11.24
C ALA A 40 -15.08 2.54 -10.72
N LEU A 41 -14.65 1.43 -10.11
CA LEU A 41 -15.52 0.45 -9.44
C LEU A 41 -15.84 0.82 -7.98
N GLY A 42 -15.27 1.90 -7.45
CA GLY A 42 -15.48 2.35 -6.07
C GLY A 42 -14.81 1.48 -4.99
N LEU A 43 -13.85 0.64 -5.40
CA LEU A 43 -13.07 -0.26 -4.54
C LEU A 43 -11.83 0.41 -3.94
N ILE A 44 -11.27 1.40 -4.64
CA ILE A 44 -10.26 2.33 -4.13
C ILE A 44 -10.84 3.74 -4.22
N GLY A 45 -10.55 4.61 -3.25
CA GLY A 45 -11.05 5.98 -3.29
C GLY A 45 -10.68 6.78 -2.06
N GLY A 46 -11.25 7.97 -1.94
CA GLY A 46 -11.11 8.86 -0.77
C GLY A 46 -11.94 10.12 -0.96
N ASN A 47 -11.90 11.04 0.00
CA ASN A 47 -12.59 12.34 -0.04
C ASN A 47 -14.12 12.29 -0.20
N ASN A 48 -14.75 11.16 0.13
CA ASN A 48 -16.20 11.08 0.29
C ASN A 48 -16.53 11.09 1.79
N PRO A 49 -17.06 12.20 2.34
CA PRO A 49 -17.37 12.29 3.77
C PRO A 49 -18.39 11.23 4.25
N ALA A 50 -19.18 10.66 3.35
CA ALA A 50 -20.13 9.59 3.66
C ALA A 50 -19.49 8.18 3.67
N ARG A 51 -18.20 8.06 3.36
CA ARG A 51 -17.44 6.78 3.37
C ARG A 51 -16.10 6.98 4.08
N TYR A 52 -15.85 6.21 5.13
CA TYR A 52 -14.57 6.21 5.86
C TYR A 52 -14.14 7.60 6.37
N ASP A 53 -15.09 8.44 6.77
CA ASP A 53 -14.84 9.83 7.22
C ASP A 53 -14.01 10.67 6.23
N GLY A 54 -14.11 10.37 4.93
CA GLY A 54 -13.34 11.04 3.87
C GLY A 54 -11.90 10.55 3.72
N LEU A 55 -11.45 9.59 4.53
CA LEU A 55 -10.13 8.99 4.41
C LEU A 55 -9.98 8.18 3.13
N GLY A 56 -8.74 8.07 2.66
CA GLY A 56 -8.40 7.18 1.56
C GLY A 56 -8.58 5.72 1.97
N PHE A 57 -9.25 4.93 1.14
CA PHE A 57 -9.50 3.50 1.34
C PHE A 57 -9.09 2.70 0.11
N GLY A 58 -8.83 1.42 0.33
CA GLY A 58 -8.35 0.50 -0.69
C GLY A 58 -6.91 0.80 -1.08
N ASN A 59 -6.19 -0.26 -1.45
CA ASN A 59 -4.80 -0.17 -1.85
C ASN A 59 -4.51 -1.31 -2.81
N LEU A 60 -3.32 -1.28 -3.42
CA LEU A 60 -2.87 -2.39 -4.25
C LEU A 60 -1.37 -2.50 -4.17
N SER A 61 -0.90 -3.74 -4.32
CA SER A 61 0.52 -4.05 -4.35
C SER A 61 0.84 -5.09 -5.40
N HIS A 62 2.11 -5.15 -5.77
CA HIS A 62 2.65 -6.21 -6.62
C HIS A 62 4.10 -6.51 -6.25
N ARG A 63 4.48 -7.79 -6.21
CA ARG A 63 5.86 -8.19 -5.94
C ARG A 63 6.81 -7.69 -7.03
N ILE A 64 8.05 -7.39 -6.65
CA ILE A 64 9.08 -7.07 -7.65
C ILE A 64 9.40 -8.29 -8.52
N LYS A 65 9.38 -9.48 -7.93
CA LYS A 65 9.65 -10.76 -8.60
C LYS A 65 8.81 -11.88 -7.98
N PRO A 66 8.50 -12.95 -8.75
CA PRO A 66 7.89 -14.15 -8.20
C PRO A 66 8.65 -14.71 -6.98
N GLY A 67 7.91 -15.04 -5.93
CA GLY A 67 8.47 -15.55 -4.66
C GLY A 67 9.23 -14.53 -3.79
N SER A 68 9.47 -13.30 -4.24
CA SER A 68 10.21 -12.28 -3.47
C SER A 68 9.36 -11.68 -2.34
N SER A 69 9.93 -11.44 -1.17
CA SER A 69 9.30 -10.64 -0.10
C SER A 69 9.13 -9.16 -0.47
N ASP A 70 9.85 -8.69 -1.48
CA ASP A 70 9.85 -7.28 -1.88
C ASP A 70 8.67 -6.99 -2.80
N PHE A 71 7.95 -5.90 -2.52
CA PHE A 71 6.80 -5.49 -3.31
C PHE A 71 6.65 -3.97 -3.35
N VAL A 72 6.10 -3.49 -4.46
CA VAL A 72 5.60 -2.11 -4.59
C VAL A 72 4.16 -2.09 -4.08
N ILE A 73 3.81 -1.06 -3.32
CA ILE A 73 2.46 -0.82 -2.82
C ILE A 73 2.09 0.65 -3.00
N SER A 74 0.80 0.93 -3.21
CA SER A 74 0.29 2.31 -3.17
C SER A 74 0.62 2.98 -1.84
N GLY A 75 0.93 4.27 -1.91
CA GLY A 75 1.23 5.08 -0.74
C GLY A 75 0.03 5.29 0.17
N THR A 76 0.30 5.71 1.40
CA THR A 76 -0.75 6.09 2.35
C THR A 76 -1.52 7.32 1.86
N GLN A 77 -2.83 7.33 2.09
CA GLN A 77 -3.74 8.43 1.77
C GLN A 77 -3.74 8.86 0.29
N THR A 78 -3.32 8.02 -0.66
CA THR A 78 -3.32 8.36 -2.10
C THR A 78 -4.62 8.01 -2.81
N GLY A 79 -5.57 7.34 -2.15
CA GLY A 79 -6.81 6.84 -2.76
C GLY A 79 -7.69 7.92 -3.41
N HIS A 80 -7.60 9.16 -2.94
CA HIS A 80 -8.34 10.31 -3.50
C HIS A 80 -7.72 10.89 -4.78
N LEU A 81 -6.49 10.50 -5.14
CA LEU A 81 -5.82 11.03 -6.31
C LEU A 81 -6.45 10.46 -7.58
N GLU A 82 -6.78 11.32 -8.54
CA GLU A 82 -7.33 10.90 -9.83
C GLU A 82 -6.29 10.14 -10.67
N LYS A 83 -5.02 10.55 -10.57
CA LYS A 83 -3.89 9.92 -11.24
C LYS A 83 -2.72 9.81 -10.27
N MET A 84 -2.01 8.70 -10.34
CA MET A 84 -0.79 8.47 -9.58
C MET A 84 0.39 8.24 -10.52
N GLY A 85 1.46 9.01 -10.33
CA GLY A 85 2.78 8.64 -10.83
C GLY A 85 3.52 7.74 -9.82
N SER A 86 4.77 7.41 -10.12
CA SER A 86 5.59 6.54 -9.28
C SER A 86 5.86 7.12 -7.88
N GLU A 87 5.81 8.44 -7.73
CA GLU A 87 5.97 9.18 -6.47
C GLU A 87 4.91 8.82 -5.42
N ALA A 88 3.75 8.33 -5.88
CA ALA A 88 2.64 7.93 -5.01
C ALA A 88 2.70 6.45 -4.59
N TYR A 89 3.82 5.77 -4.85
CA TYR A 89 4.07 4.38 -4.47
C TYR A 89 5.34 4.26 -3.61
N ALA A 90 5.42 3.16 -2.86
CA ALA A 90 6.59 2.78 -2.08
C ALA A 90 7.01 1.34 -2.39
N LEU A 91 8.31 1.10 -2.33
CA LEU A 91 8.91 -0.24 -2.33
C LEU A 91 9.09 -0.67 -0.88
N VAL A 92 8.44 -1.76 -0.50
CA VAL A 92 8.70 -2.47 0.77
C VAL A 92 9.79 -3.50 0.52
N THR A 93 10.86 -3.44 1.32
CA THR A 93 12.03 -4.34 1.23
C THR A 93 12.18 -5.23 2.45
N LEU A 94 11.45 -4.94 3.53
CA LEU A 94 11.40 -5.80 4.71
C LEU A 94 10.04 -5.65 5.38
N CYS A 95 9.48 -6.79 5.79
CA CYS A 95 8.39 -6.86 6.73
C CYS A 95 8.79 -7.81 7.85
N ASP A 96 8.79 -7.30 9.08
CA ASP A 96 9.01 -8.08 10.29
C ASP A 96 7.79 -7.95 11.22
N PRO A 97 6.86 -8.92 11.17
CA PRO A 97 5.71 -8.95 12.07
C PRO A 97 6.09 -9.07 13.55
N ALA A 98 7.24 -9.67 13.88
CA ALA A 98 7.64 -9.90 15.27
C ALA A 98 8.02 -8.58 15.97
N SER A 99 8.67 -7.66 15.26
CA SER A 99 8.96 -6.31 15.75
C SER A 99 7.93 -5.25 15.33
N ASN A 100 6.86 -5.66 14.63
CA ASN A 100 5.89 -4.79 13.99
C ASN A 100 6.57 -3.69 13.13
N THR A 101 7.57 -4.07 12.32
CA THR A 101 8.40 -3.14 11.54
C THR A 101 8.31 -3.38 10.04
N ILE A 102 8.19 -2.30 9.27
CA ILE A 102 8.36 -2.28 7.81
C ILE A 102 9.58 -1.43 7.47
N ARG A 103 10.42 -1.91 6.54
CA ARG A 103 11.38 -1.05 5.83
C ARG A 103 10.87 -0.77 4.43
N ALA A 104 10.86 0.51 4.05
CA ALA A 104 10.43 0.91 2.74
C ALA A 104 11.19 2.12 2.20
N GLN A 105 11.14 2.28 0.88
CA GLN A 105 11.67 3.42 0.15
C GLN A 105 10.63 3.97 -0.83
N GLY A 106 10.51 5.28 -0.93
CA GLY A 106 9.65 5.96 -1.89
C GLY A 106 9.56 7.45 -1.60
N GLU A 107 8.76 8.18 -2.37
CA GLU A 107 8.47 9.58 -2.08
C GLU A 107 7.28 9.72 -1.13
N THR A 108 6.34 8.78 -1.21
CA THR A 108 5.20 8.64 -0.31
C THR A 108 5.36 7.39 0.56
N PRO A 109 5.14 7.44 1.89
CA PRO A 109 5.14 6.26 2.74
C PRO A 109 4.15 5.19 2.26
N PRO A 110 4.44 3.88 2.45
CA PRO A 110 3.53 2.81 2.04
C PRO A 110 2.18 2.87 2.78
N SER A 111 1.16 2.24 2.19
CA SER A 111 -0.15 2.02 2.84
C SER A 111 0.01 1.49 4.29
N SER A 112 -0.91 1.88 5.17
CA SER A 112 -1.00 1.35 6.55
C SER A 112 -1.23 -0.16 6.60
N GLU A 113 -1.69 -0.76 5.49
CA GLU A 113 -1.95 -2.19 5.34
C GLU A 113 -0.77 -2.98 4.76
N ALA A 114 0.39 -2.36 4.54
CA ALA A 114 1.56 -3.03 3.97
C ALA A 114 1.94 -4.35 4.69
N MET A 115 1.76 -4.41 6.01
CA MET A 115 2.01 -5.64 6.78
C MET A 115 1.04 -6.77 6.42
N THR A 116 -0.24 -6.46 6.18
CA THR A 116 -1.25 -7.42 5.72
C THR A 116 -0.87 -8.00 4.36
N HIS A 117 -0.37 -7.16 3.44
CA HIS A 117 0.08 -7.59 2.11
C HIS A 117 1.27 -8.55 2.22
N ALA A 118 2.25 -8.21 3.06
CA ALA A 118 3.39 -9.07 3.34
C ALA A 118 2.96 -10.41 3.94
N ALA A 119 1.99 -10.43 4.85
CA ALA A 119 1.44 -11.66 5.44
C ALA A 119 0.76 -12.54 4.38
N ILE A 120 -0.05 -11.96 3.49
CA ILE A 120 -0.67 -12.68 2.37
C ILE A 120 0.40 -13.24 1.44
N TYR A 121 1.42 -12.45 1.12
CA TYR A 121 2.55 -12.91 0.33
C TYR A 121 3.33 -14.05 1.00
N SER A 122 3.47 -14.06 2.32
CA SER A 122 4.07 -15.18 3.02
C SER A 122 3.20 -16.45 2.95
N ALA A 123 1.88 -16.31 3.14
CA ALA A 123 0.94 -17.42 3.16
C ALA A 123 0.62 -17.99 1.78
N ALA A 124 0.69 -17.18 0.73
CA ALA A 124 0.41 -17.56 -0.66
C ALA A 124 1.62 -17.24 -1.56
N PRO A 125 2.62 -18.14 -1.64
CA PRO A 125 3.84 -17.91 -2.43
C PRO A 125 3.58 -17.67 -3.93
N GLY A 126 2.47 -18.20 -4.46
CA GLY A 126 2.05 -17.99 -5.85
C GLY A 126 1.42 -16.62 -6.13
N ALA A 127 0.98 -15.89 -5.10
CA ALA A 127 0.37 -14.57 -5.27
C ALA A 127 1.41 -13.54 -5.72
N GLN A 128 1.11 -12.81 -6.79
CA GLN A 128 1.95 -11.71 -7.31
C GLN A 128 1.37 -10.32 -7.04
N ALA A 129 0.07 -10.23 -6.81
CA ALA A 129 -0.62 -8.98 -6.49
C ALA A 129 -1.62 -9.19 -5.34
N VAL A 130 -1.88 -8.12 -4.60
CA VAL A 130 -2.87 -8.06 -3.50
C VAL A 130 -3.58 -6.71 -3.60
N ILE A 131 -4.90 -6.72 -3.46
CA ILE A 131 -5.85 -5.60 -3.50
C ILE A 131 -6.83 -5.78 -2.35
#